data_AF-A0A3M0FPF1-F1
#
_entry.id   AF-A0A3M0FPF1-F1
#
_cell.length_a   1.000
_cell.length_b   1.000
_cell.length_c   1.000
_cell.angle_alpha   90.00
_cell.angle_beta   90.00
_cell.angle_gamma   90.00
#
_symmetry.space_group_name_H-M   'P 1'
#
loop_
_entity.id
_entity.type
_entity.pdbx_description
1 polymer ?
#
loop_
_entity_poly.entity_id
_entity_poly.type
_entity_poly.pdbx_seq_one_letter_code
_entity_poly.pdbx_strand_id
1 'polypeptide(L)'
;MKIARPLMTRIILWCLAYLWTASAALAISNFAGWQYDGDAGWWLVTAYSFPALTLASPLLWVAGNPELGATYCLVALAALTMAAAGVIRRPAKQPTGS
;
A
#
# COMPACT_ATOMS: atom_id res chain seq x y z
N MET A 1 -16.73 -0.26 -19.42
CA MET A 1 -16.79 1.05 -18.75
C MET A 1 -15.44 1.75 -18.88
N LYS A 2 -15.34 2.87 -19.62
CA LYS A 2 -14.11 3.69 -19.64
C LYS A 2 -14.13 4.60 -18.42
N ILE A 3 -13.36 4.26 -17.39
CA ILE A 3 -13.21 5.12 -16.21
C ILE A 3 -12.53 6.42 -16.69
N ALA A 4 -13.12 7.57 -16.39
CA ALA A 4 -12.55 8.85 -16.74
C ALA A 4 -11.15 8.98 -16.11
N ARG A 5 -10.15 9.34 -16.92
CA ARG A 5 -8.75 9.51 -16.49
C ARG A 5 -8.57 10.27 -15.16
N PRO A 6 -9.26 11.41 -14.91
CA PRO A 6 -9.15 12.11 -13.63
C PRO A 6 -9.70 11.33 -12.43
N LEU A 7 -10.76 10.53 -12.63
CA LEU A 7 -11.32 9.67 -11.59
C LEU A 7 -10.34 8.53 -11.26
N MET A 8 -9.74 7.93 -12.28
CA MET A 8 -8.74 6.86 -12.12
C MET A 8 -7.50 7.37 -11.36
N THR A 9 -7.00 8.57 -11.67
CA THR A 9 -5.91 9.20 -10.94
C THR A 9 -6.26 9.45 -9.47
N ARG A 10 -7.47 9.96 -9.18
CA ARG A 10 -7.92 10.18 -7.80
C ARG A 10 -8.01 8.88 -7.02
N ILE A 11 -8.58 7.82 -7.60
CA ILE A 11 -8.66 6.51 -6.97
C ILE A 11 -7.26 5.99 -6.65
N ILE A 12 -6.34 6.05 -7.59
CA ILE A 12 -4.95 5.63 -7.39
C ILE A 12 -4.30 6.41 -6.24
N LEU A 13 -4.46 7.73 -6.20
CA LEU A 13 -3.90 8.57 -5.13
C LEU A 13 -4.47 8.21 -3.75
N TRP A 14 -5.78 7.99 -3.64
CA TRP A 14 -6.41 7.59 -2.37
C TRP A 14 -5.95 6.20 -1.92
N CYS A 15 -5.86 5.24 -2.84
CA CYS A 15 -5.29 3.92 -2.54
C CYS A 15 -3.84 4.04 -2.07
N LEU A 16 -3.04 4.91 -2.71
CA LEU A 16 -1.65 5.11 -2.33
C LEU A 16 -1.51 5.73 -0.93
N ALA A 17 -2.32 6.76 -0.64
CA ALA A 17 -2.35 7.41 0.66
C ALA A 17 -2.75 6.43 1.78
N TYR A 18 -3.75 5.59 1.52
CA TYR A 18 -4.16 4.52 2.43
C TYR A 18 -3.03 3.51 2.68
N LEU A 19 -2.38 3.02 1.63
CA LEU A 19 -1.26 2.07 1.78
C LEU A 19 -0.11 2.66 2.60
N TRP A 20 0.16 3.96 2.44
CA TRP A 20 1.20 4.67 3.18
C TRP A 20 0.88 4.77 4.67
N THR A 21 -0.35 5.16 4.97
CA THR A 21 -0.83 5.31 6.35
C THR A 21 -0.94 3.96 7.05
N ALA A 22 -1.36 2.89 6.36
CA ALA A 22 -1.35 1.52 6.89
C ALA A 22 0.06 1.04 7.23
N SER A 23 1.04 1.34 6.37
CA SER A 23 2.45 0.98 6.61
C SER A 23 3.07 1.76 7.76
N ALA A 24 2.76 3.06 7.86
CA ALA A 24 3.19 3.87 8.99
C ALA A 24 2.58 3.38 10.31
N ALA A 25 1.30 3.00 10.31
CA ALA A 25 0.63 2.44 11.48
C ALA A 25 1.31 1.14 11.96
N LEU A 26 1.65 0.23 11.02
CA LEU A 26 2.38 -1.00 11.34
C LEU A 26 3.78 -0.71 11.90
N ALA A 27 4.50 0.27 11.35
CA ALA A 27 5.80 0.68 11.87
C ALA A 27 5.68 1.25 13.29
N ILE A 28 4.69 2.11 13.54
CA ILE A 28 4.41 2.65 14.89
C ILE A 28 4.11 1.51 15.86
N SER A 29 3.25 0.56 15.49
CA SER A 29 2.94 -0.60 16.33
C SER A 29 4.19 -1.40 16.69
N ASN A 30 5.11 -1.58 15.73
CA ASN A 30 6.37 -2.28 15.96
C ASN A 30 7.31 -1.50 16.90
N PHE A 31 7.48 -0.18 16.70
CA PHE A 31 8.34 0.64 17.57
C PHE A 31 7.75 0.90 18.95
N ALA A 32 6.42 0.96 19.07
CA ALA A 32 5.71 1.06 20.34
C ALA A 32 5.74 -0.27 21.13
N GLY A 33 6.19 -1.36 20.51
CA GLY A 33 6.22 -2.68 21.13
C GLY A 33 4.83 -3.25 21.42
N TRP A 34 3.80 -2.78 20.73
CA TRP A 34 2.43 -3.23 20.96
C TRP A 34 2.30 -4.71 20.64
N GLN A 35 1.72 -5.46 21.56
CA GLN A 35 1.60 -6.91 21.46
C GLN A 35 0.15 -7.35 21.19
N TYR A 36 0.04 -8.47 20.49
CA TYR A 36 -1.22 -9.17 20.17
C TYR A 36 -2.14 -9.34 21.39
N ASP A 37 -1.57 -9.61 22.56
CA ASP A 37 -2.30 -10.10 23.73
C ASP A 37 -2.45 -9.07 24.87
N GLY A 38 -2.17 -7.79 24.61
CA GLY A 38 -2.20 -6.78 25.68
C GLY A 38 -2.56 -5.35 25.25
N ASP A 39 -2.38 -5.00 23.98
CA ASP A 39 -2.47 -3.62 23.54
C ASP A 39 -3.65 -3.38 22.61
N ALA A 40 -4.61 -2.55 23.04
CA ALA A 40 -5.70 -2.08 22.17
C ALA A 40 -5.16 -1.38 20.90
N GLY A 41 -3.98 -0.77 20.99
CA GLY A 41 -3.28 -0.19 19.85
C GLY A 41 -2.89 -1.23 18.79
N TRP A 42 -2.49 -2.44 19.19
CA TRP A 42 -2.16 -3.52 18.27
C TRP A 42 -3.36 -3.92 17.42
N TRP A 43 -4.52 -4.11 18.06
CA TRP A 43 -5.76 -4.48 17.39
C TRP A 43 -6.25 -3.41 16.42
N LEU A 44 -6.16 -2.14 16.81
CA LEU A 44 -6.56 -1.02 15.97
C LEU A 44 -5.67 -0.88 14.73
N VAL A 45 -4.35 -0.99 14.89
CA VAL A 45 -3.41 -0.97 13.77
C VAL A 45 -3.61 -2.17 12.85
N THR A 46 -3.78 -3.37 13.42
CA THR A 46 -3.96 -4.59 12.64
C THR A 46 -5.25 -4.54 11.83
N ALA A 47 -6.37 -4.12 12.44
CA ALA A 47 -7.65 -3.97 11.75
C ALA A 47 -7.57 -2.92 10.63
N TYR A 48 -6.92 -1.79 10.88
CA TYR A 48 -6.74 -0.72 9.90
C TYR A 48 -5.87 -1.16 8.72
N SER A 49 -4.80 -1.90 8.98
CA SER A 49 -3.82 -2.32 7.98
C SER A 49 -4.15 -3.65 7.29
N PHE A 50 -5.20 -4.35 7.72
CA PHE A 50 -5.58 -5.67 7.20
C PHE A 50 -5.79 -5.70 5.66
N PRO A 51 -6.55 -4.79 5.03
CA PRO A 51 -6.66 -4.75 3.58
C PRO A 51 -5.31 -4.63 2.85
N ALA A 52 -4.40 -3.81 3.38
CA ALA A 52 -3.05 -3.68 2.83
C ALA A 52 -2.24 -4.98 2.99
N LEU A 53 -2.32 -5.63 4.16
CA LEU A 53 -1.65 -6.90 4.44
C LEU A 53 -2.18 -8.05 3.59
N THR A 54 -3.50 -8.11 3.33
CA THR A 54 -4.07 -9.14 2.44
C THR A 54 -3.58 -9.01 1.00
N LEU A 55 -3.38 -7.78 0.50
CA LEU A 55 -2.79 -7.53 -0.81
C LEU A 55 -1.29 -7.86 -0.84
N ALA A 56 -0.58 -7.67 0.28
CA ALA A 56 0.85 -7.96 0.40
C ALA A 56 1.15 -9.43 0.77
N SER A 57 0.17 -10.17 1.29
CA SER A 57 0.31 -11.55 1.80
C SER A 57 0.98 -12.51 0.81
N PRO A 58 0.64 -12.52 -0.50
CA PRO A 58 1.28 -13.43 -1.46
C PRO A 58 2.78 -13.13 -1.60
N LEU A 59 3.17 -11.86 -1.52
CA LEU A 59 4.57 -11.43 -1.62
C LEU A 59 5.35 -11.83 -0.36
N LEU A 60 4.74 -11.71 0.81
CA LEU A 60 5.33 -12.11 2.09
C LEU A 60 5.52 -13.62 2.20
N TRP A 61 4.56 -14.39 1.66
CA TRP A 61 4.63 -15.85 1.63
C TRP A 61 5.76 -16.36 0.72
N VAL A 62 5.96 -15.70 -0.43
CA VAL A 62 7.07 -16.01 -1.37
C VAL A 62 8.44 -15.65 -0.79
N ALA A 63 8.52 -14.64 0.09
CA ALA A 63 9.78 -14.20 0.69
C ALA A 63 10.28 -15.09 1.85
N GLY A 64 9.43 -15.98 2.38
CA GLY A 64 9.84 -17.03 3.33
C GLY A 64 10.30 -16.57 4.73
N ASN A 65 10.23 -15.27 5.05
CA ASN A 65 10.68 -14.72 6.32
C ASN A 65 9.64 -13.77 6.94
N PRO A 66 8.81 -14.23 7.90
CA PRO A 66 7.73 -13.42 8.49
C PRO A 66 8.26 -12.24 9.32
N GLU A 67 9.45 -12.34 9.89
CA GLU A 67 10.08 -11.28 10.69
C GLU A 67 10.47 -10.05 9.85
N LEU A 68 10.62 -10.22 8.54
CA LEU A 68 10.93 -9.13 7.61
C LEU A 68 9.66 -8.48 7.02
N GLY A 69 8.46 -8.89 7.47
CA GLY A 69 7.20 -8.49 6.87
C GLY A 69 6.97 -6.98 6.81
N ALA A 70 7.39 -6.25 7.85
CA ALA A 70 7.32 -4.79 7.89
C ALA A 70 8.24 -4.14 6.83
N THR A 71 9.47 -4.62 6.71
CA THR A 71 10.46 -4.15 5.74
C THR A 71 10.01 -4.43 4.30
N TYR A 72 9.46 -5.62 4.05
CA TYR A 72 8.90 -5.97 2.75
C TYR A 72 7.68 -5.12 2.38
N CYS A 73 6.79 -4.83 3.34
CA CYS A 73 5.67 -3.92 3.12
C CYS A 73 6.15 -2.54 2.67
N LEU A 74 7.16 -1.97 3.33
CA LEU A 74 7.74 -0.68 2.98
C LEU A 74 8.37 -0.67 1.58
N VAL A 75 9.15 -1.71 1.23
CA VAL A 75 9.79 -1.82 -0.10
C VAL A 75 8.74 -2.01 -1.21
N ALA A 76 7.73 -2.87 -0.99
CA ALA A 76 6.63 -3.06 -1.93
C ALA A 76 5.83 -1.77 -2.12
N LEU A 77 5.61 -1.00 -1.06
CA LEU A 77 4.96 0.30 -1.13
C LEU A 77 5.76 1.32 -1.93
N ALA A 78 7.07 1.38 -1.72
CA ALA A 78 7.96 2.25 -2.48
C ALA A 78 7.90 1.91 -3.97
N ALA A 79 7.95 0.62 -4.31
CA ALA A 79 7.82 0.14 -5.68
C ALA A 79 6.46 0.52 -6.32
N LEU A 80 5.35 0.32 -5.59
CA LEU A 80 4.01 0.71 -6.05
C LEU A 80 3.87 2.23 -6.22
N THR A 81 4.49 3.02 -5.34
CA THR A 81 4.54 4.49 -5.45
C THR A 81 5.26 4.93 -6.71
N MET A 82 6.41 4.33 -7.02
CA MET A 82 7.17 4.60 -8.24
C MET A 82 6.41 4.19 -9.50
N ALA A 83 5.76 3.02 -9.47
CA ALA A 83 4.93 2.54 -10.57
C ALA A 83 3.72 3.47 -10.82
N ALA A 84 3.03 3.89 -9.76
CA ALA A 84 1.91 4.83 -9.84
C ALA A 84 2.36 6.19 -10.39
N ALA A 85 3.50 6.72 -9.93
CA ALA A 85 4.07 7.95 -10.46
C ALA A 85 4.39 7.82 -11.97
N GLY A 86 4.90 6.67 -12.42
CA GLY A 86 5.13 6.38 -13.83
C GLY A 86 3.83 6.36 -14.66
N VAL A 87 2.76 5.78 -14.12
CA VAL A 87 1.44 5.73 -14.79
C VAL A 87 0.82 7.13 -14.89
N ILE A 88 0.92 7.94 -13.83
CA ILE A 88 0.42 9.33 -13.81
C ILE A 88 1.19 10.21 -14.81
N ARG A 89 2.52 10.03 -14.92
CA ARG A 89 3.37 10.80 -15.82
C ARG A 89 3.26 10.42 -17.30
N ARG A 90 2.61 9.30 -17.65
CA ARG A 90 2.47 8.91 -19.06
C ARG A 90 1.54 9.89 -19.80
N PRO A 91 2.03 10.63 -20.82
CA PRO A 91 1.19 11.51 -21.61
C PRO A 91 0.06 10.70 -22.24
N ALA A 92 -1.15 11.29 -22.33
CA ALA A 92 -2.20 10.67 -23.12
C ALA A 92 -1.69 10.56 -24.55
N LYS A 93 -1.72 9.36 -25.14
CA LYS A 93 -1.61 9.26 -26.60
C LYS A 93 -2.75 10.12 -27.16
N GLN A 94 -2.39 11.25 -27.78
CA GLN A 94 -3.31 12.07 -28.55
C GLN A 94 -3.91 11.15 -29.61
N PRO A 95 -5.25 11.07 -29.76
CA PRO A 95 -5.82 10.42 -30.91
C PRO A 95 -5.36 11.23 -32.13
N THR A 96 -4.45 10.65 -32.91
CA THR A 96 -4.12 11.16 -34.24
C THR A 96 -5.40 11.07 -35.04
N GLY A 97 -6.09 12.21 -35.16
CA GLY A 97 -7.18 12.40 -36.10
C GLY A 97 -6.67 12.07 -37.50
N SER A 98 -7.48 11.29 -38.21
CA SER A 98 -7.34 11.01 -39.64
C SER A 98 -7.72 12.24 -40.45
#